data_AF-A0A5C9ES33-F1
#
_entry.id   AF-A0A5C9ES33-F1
#
_cell.length_a   1.000
_cell.length_b   1.000
_cell.length_c   1.000
_cell.angle_alpha   90.00
_cell.angle_beta   90.00
_cell.angle_gamma   90.00
#
_symmetry.space_group_name_H-M   'P 1'
#
loop_
_entity.id
_entity.type
_entity.pdbx_description
1 polymer ?
#
loop_
_entity_poly.entity_id
_entity_poly.type
_entity_poly.pdbx_seq_one_letter_code
_entity_poly.pdbx_strand_id
1 'polypeptide(L)'
;MFLKKIQKGWKELKSEVIDSGRCVYCGACGAFCSNIKFDVDSETPYDDGSCEEMNTCREGYGTCYNLCPKTGIDHFPLALLDKWVFGKKHDKILGHYDRIISVKATEKAKQKIGTPEAGVISALLAVSMETGAIDSALVNKADNQFRPVPYIAQSPQELTLSTGYKPSQAPTLSILGDAINKENANIAVVGTPCQIQALRKIQNHPRFDFEAYDLVSLAISTFCFGTFQNQKLQEVLDTFGVDPISISKVEKDLSNFHLTFSNGSQQKAVPLNILYDNTIREACFACSDYSGSFADISVGEVGSNEEWTTCILRTKKGNEIFELALEQGFINTKELDKDLKQDVVNMTRSKIEIVEIEDIEIHSPEIKSFWVRSTHIAEAYRPGNFVVLWLPDIDFLPMSVSQVNGDLLEITVQKIGEGTSALFDMNIGDTIGIRGPYGNSWNYEDTSNILIVGGGMGIAAISTVIEPLKKNKKNVFVAIGAKDQASLIFEERLKNLIPDTLCTTDDGSTGRKCYVTDPIDDLIKENNIDLILTCGPEIMMKRVFEIAQNNKVKLQASLERKMKCGVGLCGSCCIGEENNICVCKEGPIFTTEQLKTFPQFGSYQK
;
A
#
# COMPACT_ATOMS: atom_id res chain seq x y z
N MET A 1 30.26 0.03 3.05
CA MET A 1 30.00 0.11 1.58
C MET A 1 29.34 1.44 1.37
N PHE A 2 30.09 2.38 0.82
CA PHE A 2 29.68 3.77 0.65
C PHE A 2 28.99 3.95 -0.71
N LEU A 3 28.05 4.90 -0.79
CA LEU A 3 27.46 5.29 -2.07
C LEU A 3 28.56 5.73 -3.03
N LYS A 4 28.56 5.22 -4.27
CA LYS A 4 29.41 5.78 -5.32
C LYS A 4 28.96 7.21 -5.57
N LYS A 5 29.91 8.14 -5.70
CA LYS A 5 29.62 9.53 -6.04
C LYS A 5 28.98 9.59 -7.43
N ILE A 6 27.75 10.09 -7.50
CA ILE A 6 27.06 10.36 -8.76
C ILE A 6 27.25 11.84 -9.09
N GLN A 7 27.76 12.13 -10.27
CA GLN A 7 27.97 13.50 -10.76
C GLN A 7 26.66 14.09 -11.31
N LYS A 8 25.65 14.17 -10.45
CA LYS A 8 24.34 14.80 -10.71
C LYS A 8 24.03 15.78 -9.58
N GLY A 9 23.24 16.80 -9.86
CA GLY A 9 22.83 17.80 -8.88
C GLY A 9 21.44 18.34 -9.13
N TRP A 10 21.26 19.64 -8.94
CA TRP A 10 19.92 20.24 -8.89
C TRP A 10 19.18 20.07 -10.21
N LYS A 11 19.86 20.34 -11.33
CA LYS A 11 19.28 20.18 -12.68
C LYS A 11 18.69 18.79 -12.89
N GLU A 12 19.45 17.75 -12.57
CA GLU A 12 18.99 16.36 -12.71
C GLU A 12 17.95 15.99 -11.65
N LEU A 13 18.07 16.51 -10.41
CA LEU A 13 17.05 16.28 -9.38
C LEU A 13 15.71 16.88 -9.81
N LYS A 14 15.75 18.08 -10.41
CA LYS A 14 14.59 18.77 -10.94
C LYS A 14 13.93 17.95 -12.04
N SER A 15 14.70 17.58 -13.08
CA SER A 15 14.12 16.85 -14.22
C SER A 15 13.72 15.40 -13.91
N GLU A 16 14.52 14.66 -13.12
CA GLU A 16 14.34 13.21 -12.92
C GLU A 16 13.44 12.85 -11.72
N VAL A 17 13.17 13.80 -10.82
CA VAL A 17 12.38 13.54 -9.61
C VAL A 17 11.27 14.56 -9.40
N ILE A 18 11.56 15.85 -9.50
CA ILE A 18 10.59 16.90 -9.17
C ILE A 18 9.56 17.02 -10.28
N ASP A 19 10.01 17.33 -11.49
CA ASP A 19 9.15 17.55 -12.66
C ASP A 19 8.48 16.24 -13.12
N SER A 20 9.02 15.09 -12.73
CA SER A 20 8.47 13.77 -13.02
C SER A 20 7.49 13.26 -11.93
N GLY A 21 7.06 14.12 -10.99
CA GLY A 21 6.07 13.75 -9.95
C GLY A 21 6.57 12.77 -8.87
N ARG A 22 7.85 12.40 -8.87
CA ARG A 22 8.43 11.42 -7.91
C ARG A 22 8.84 12.05 -6.58
N CYS A 23 8.85 13.38 -6.49
CA CYS A 23 9.24 14.10 -5.28
C CYS A 23 8.29 13.79 -4.12
N VAL A 24 8.85 13.25 -3.03
CA VAL A 24 8.12 13.01 -1.79
C VAL A 24 8.11 14.23 -0.86
N TYR A 25 8.75 15.35 -1.20
CA TYR A 25 8.78 16.54 -0.33
C TYR A 25 9.32 16.26 1.10
N CYS A 26 10.40 15.48 1.21
CA CYS A 26 10.98 15.08 2.50
C CYS A 26 11.91 16.12 3.14
N GLY A 27 12.41 17.09 2.37
CA GLY A 27 13.34 18.13 2.84
C GLY A 27 14.83 17.82 2.68
N ALA A 28 15.21 16.57 2.38
CA ALA A 28 16.61 16.15 2.38
C ALA A 28 17.51 16.94 1.40
N CYS A 29 16.96 17.39 0.28
CA CYS A 29 17.72 18.16 -0.72
C CYS A 29 18.19 19.54 -0.23
N GLY A 30 17.50 20.12 0.76
CA GLY A 30 17.81 21.42 1.35
C GLY A 30 18.39 21.35 2.76
N ALA A 31 18.53 20.15 3.35
CA ALA A 31 18.94 19.95 4.74
C ALA A 31 20.23 20.68 5.15
N PHE A 32 21.16 20.87 4.20
CA PHE A 32 22.46 21.51 4.41
C PHE A 32 22.77 22.56 3.33
N CYS A 33 21.73 23.15 2.71
CA CYS A 33 21.89 24.10 1.60
C CYS A 33 20.93 25.28 1.75
N SER A 34 21.48 26.49 1.82
CA SER A 34 20.70 27.74 1.88
C SER A 34 20.00 28.10 0.57
N ASN A 35 20.47 27.53 -0.54
CA ASN A 35 20.02 27.90 -1.88
C ASN A 35 18.76 27.11 -2.31
N ILE A 36 18.46 26.01 -1.62
CA ILE A 36 17.25 25.21 -1.87
C ILE A 36 16.18 25.58 -0.84
N LYS A 37 15.06 26.08 -1.33
CA LYS A 37 13.89 26.47 -0.54
C LYS A 37 12.73 25.53 -0.83
N PHE A 38 11.67 25.65 -0.04
CA PHE A 38 10.50 24.78 -0.10
C PHE A 38 9.25 25.64 -0.14
N ASP A 39 8.41 25.41 -1.15
CA ASP A 39 7.11 26.04 -1.28
C ASP A 39 6.07 25.17 -0.56
N VAL A 40 5.36 25.76 0.40
CA VAL A 40 4.37 25.06 1.24
C VAL A 40 3.06 24.83 0.47
N ASP A 41 2.73 25.68 -0.50
CA ASP A 41 1.51 25.57 -1.32
C ASP A 41 1.65 24.45 -2.34
N SER A 42 2.70 24.53 -3.16
CA SER A 42 2.99 23.54 -4.22
C SER A 42 3.69 22.28 -3.70
N GLU A 43 4.13 22.27 -2.43
CA GLU A 43 4.90 21.18 -1.81
C GLU A 43 6.08 20.71 -2.66
N THR A 44 6.78 21.69 -3.23
CA THR A 44 7.86 21.46 -4.19
C THR A 44 9.11 22.23 -3.76
N PRO A 45 10.30 21.59 -3.75
CA PRO A 45 11.54 22.32 -3.55
C PRO A 45 11.91 23.12 -4.80
N TYR A 46 12.49 24.30 -4.61
CA TYR A 46 12.98 25.17 -5.68
C TYR A 46 14.33 25.77 -5.29
N ASP A 47 15.19 26.07 -6.26
CA ASP A 47 16.42 26.81 -6.01
C ASP A 47 16.21 28.32 -6.15
N ASP A 48 17.12 29.11 -5.60
CA ASP A 48 17.11 30.57 -5.69
C ASP A 48 17.72 31.13 -6.99
N GLY A 49 17.88 30.29 -8.02
CA GLY A 49 18.50 30.61 -9.30
C GLY A 49 20.02 30.35 -9.33
N SER A 50 20.65 30.12 -8.18
CA SER A 50 22.10 29.88 -8.11
C SER A 50 22.52 28.52 -8.68
N CYS A 51 21.58 27.59 -8.86
CA CYS A 51 21.84 26.21 -9.26
C CYS A 51 21.44 25.91 -10.72
N GLU A 52 20.91 26.89 -11.46
CA GLU A 52 20.42 26.72 -12.84
C GLU A 52 21.55 26.54 -13.87
N GLU A 53 22.61 27.34 -13.77
CA GLU A 53 23.71 27.39 -14.77
C GLU A 53 24.86 26.42 -14.47
N MET A 54 25.05 26.07 -13.19
CA MET A 54 26.07 25.13 -12.73
C MET A 54 25.60 24.52 -11.40
N ASN A 55 25.93 23.26 -11.13
CA ASN A 55 25.78 22.66 -9.80
C ASN A 55 26.79 23.33 -8.85
N THR A 56 26.50 24.57 -8.41
CA THR A 56 27.30 25.44 -7.53
C THR A 56 27.29 24.90 -6.09
N CYS A 57 27.57 23.62 -5.92
CA CYS A 57 27.93 23.10 -4.62
C CYS A 57 29.38 23.52 -4.33
N ARG A 58 29.64 23.96 -3.10
CA ARG A 58 30.94 24.43 -2.59
C ARG A 58 32.13 23.50 -2.91
N GLU A 59 31.86 22.24 -3.26
CA GLU A 59 32.85 21.19 -3.55
C GLU A 59 32.58 20.43 -4.87
N GLY A 60 31.73 20.95 -5.75
CA GLY A 60 31.60 20.48 -7.13
C GLY A 60 30.61 19.33 -7.41
N TYR A 61 29.83 18.83 -6.44
CA TYR A 61 28.86 17.74 -6.71
C TYR A 61 27.55 17.86 -5.92
N GLY A 62 26.44 17.47 -6.56
CA GLY A 62 25.08 17.71 -6.08
C GLY A 62 24.61 16.86 -4.91
N THR A 63 24.91 17.34 -3.70
CA THR A 63 24.37 16.83 -2.44
C THR A 63 22.84 16.71 -2.47
N CYS A 64 22.13 17.68 -3.05
CA CYS A 64 20.68 17.65 -3.19
C CYS A 64 20.19 16.39 -3.93
N TYR A 65 20.83 16.05 -5.05
CA TYR A 65 20.55 14.82 -5.79
C TYR A 65 20.93 13.59 -4.95
N ASN A 66 22.13 13.56 -4.40
CA ASN A 66 22.63 12.37 -3.71
C ASN A 66 21.91 12.07 -2.38
N LEU A 67 21.29 13.04 -1.72
CA LEU A 67 20.49 12.84 -0.50
C LEU A 67 19.03 12.50 -0.75
N CYS A 68 18.51 12.72 -1.97
CA CYS A 68 17.13 12.40 -2.29
C CYS A 68 16.88 10.88 -2.15
N PRO A 69 15.81 10.44 -1.46
CA PRO A 69 15.49 9.02 -1.33
C PRO A 69 15.00 8.39 -2.64
N LYS A 70 14.77 9.20 -3.68
CA LYS A 70 14.28 8.77 -5.00
C LYS A 70 15.36 8.76 -6.09
N THR A 71 16.62 8.90 -5.71
CA THR A 71 17.75 8.96 -6.65
C THR A 71 18.87 7.99 -6.27
N GLY A 72 19.71 7.69 -7.27
CA GLY A 72 20.95 6.94 -7.10
C GLY A 72 20.81 5.46 -7.50
N ILE A 73 21.88 4.98 -8.16
CA ILE A 73 22.04 3.72 -8.92
C ILE A 73 20.75 2.87 -8.95
N ASP A 74 19.78 3.38 -9.70
CA ASP A 74 18.55 2.76 -10.17
C ASP A 74 17.47 2.37 -9.12
N HIS A 75 17.37 3.15 -8.03
CA HIS A 75 16.32 3.21 -6.96
C HIS A 75 16.72 2.66 -5.58
N PHE A 76 17.98 2.85 -5.18
CA PHE A 76 18.51 2.70 -3.82
C PHE A 76 17.99 1.45 -3.05
N PRO A 77 18.68 0.30 -3.16
CA PRO A 77 18.14 -0.98 -2.73
C PRO A 77 17.95 -1.03 -1.21
N LEU A 78 16.79 -1.53 -0.78
CA LEU A 78 16.47 -1.80 0.63
C LEU A 78 17.60 -2.58 1.33
N ALA A 79 18.23 -3.52 0.61
CA ALA A 79 19.37 -4.30 1.10
C ALA A 79 20.57 -3.46 1.59
N LEU A 80 20.79 -2.26 1.02
CA LEU A 80 21.85 -1.36 1.48
C LEU A 80 21.45 -0.65 2.78
N LEU A 81 20.19 -0.21 2.88
CA LEU A 81 19.63 0.32 4.14
C LEU A 81 19.65 -0.73 5.24
N ASP A 82 19.29 -1.98 4.94
CA ASP A 82 19.33 -3.06 5.93
C ASP A 82 20.74 -3.29 6.44
N LYS A 83 21.73 -3.24 5.54
CA LYS A 83 23.13 -3.36 5.93
C LYS A 83 23.59 -2.20 6.81
N TRP A 84 23.16 -0.97 6.54
CA TRP A 84 23.54 0.20 7.33
C TRP A 84 22.87 0.23 8.70
N VAL A 85 21.57 -0.10 8.78
CA VAL A 85 20.79 0.02 10.02
C VAL A 85 20.92 -1.26 10.88
N PHE A 86 20.95 -2.43 10.26
CA PHE A 86 20.85 -3.72 10.96
C PHE A 86 22.04 -4.66 10.74
N GLY A 87 22.92 -4.36 9.77
CA GLY A 87 24.07 -5.22 9.43
C GLY A 87 23.70 -6.55 8.77
N LYS A 88 22.47 -6.71 8.29
CA LYS A 88 21.92 -7.97 7.73
C LYS A 88 21.20 -7.70 6.40
N LYS A 89 20.79 -8.77 5.69
CA LYS A 89 19.98 -8.68 4.46
C LYS A 89 18.50 -8.75 4.81
N HIS A 90 17.66 -8.00 4.10
CA HIS A 90 16.20 -8.08 4.20
C HIS A 90 15.71 -9.52 4.03
N ASP A 91 14.94 -10.01 5.01
CA ASP A 91 14.35 -11.35 5.00
C ASP A 91 12.90 -11.37 5.48
N LYS A 92 12.34 -10.20 5.83
CA LYS A 92 11.01 -10.06 6.44
C LYS A 92 10.25 -8.92 5.78
N ILE A 93 8.99 -9.17 5.49
CA ILE A 93 8.10 -8.18 4.87
C ILE A 93 7.93 -6.88 5.66
N LEU A 94 7.97 -6.93 7.00
CA LEU A 94 7.89 -5.75 7.86
C LEU A 94 9.26 -5.06 8.06
N GLY A 95 10.29 -5.50 7.33
CA GLY A 95 11.69 -5.22 7.63
C GLY A 95 12.17 -5.91 8.91
N HIS A 96 13.38 -5.59 9.32
CA HIS A 96 13.95 -6.13 10.55
C HIS A 96 13.30 -5.47 11.77
N TYR A 97 12.90 -6.32 12.73
CA TYR A 97 12.34 -5.90 14.00
C TYR A 97 12.62 -6.95 15.09
N ASP A 98 12.60 -6.49 16.35
CA ASP A 98 12.70 -7.30 17.56
C ASP A 98 11.30 -7.71 18.05
N ARG A 99 10.44 -6.73 18.34
CA ARG A 99 9.05 -6.97 18.77
C ARG A 99 8.06 -6.02 18.12
N ILE A 100 6.81 -6.47 18.08
CA ILE A 100 5.63 -5.65 17.74
C ILE A 100 4.72 -5.67 18.97
N ILE A 101 4.32 -4.50 19.44
CA ILE A 101 3.62 -4.34 20.71
C ILE A 101 2.57 -3.23 20.61
N SER A 102 1.47 -3.37 21.35
CA SER A 102 0.45 -2.32 21.42
C SER A 102 0.75 -1.42 22.61
N VAL A 103 0.69 -0.11 22.39
CA VAL A 103 1.20 0.91 23.32
C VAL A 103 0.19 2.04 23.47
N LYS A 104 0.08 2.60 24.67
CA LYS A 104 -0.76 3.77 24.97
C LYS A 104 0.03 4.78 25.79
N ALA A 105 -0.04 6.06 25.44
CA ALA A 105 0.53 7.13 26.24
C ALA A 105 -0.25 7.30 27.56
N THR A 106 0.47 7.50 28.67
CA THR A 106 -0.14 7.66 29.99
C THR A 106 -0.59 9.10 30.25
N GLU A 107 -1.42 9.30 31.27
CA GLU A 107 -1.77 10.64 31.75
C GLU A 107 -0.54 11.41 32.25
N LYS A 108 0.48 10.73 32.79
CA LYS A 108 1.76 11.34 33.16
C LYS A 108 2.42 11.99 31.93
N ALA A 109 2.49 11.28 30.81
CA ALA A 109 3.06 11.81 29.58
C ALA A 109 2.26 13.02 29.06
N LYS A 110 0.92 12.91 29.03
CA LYS A 110 0.03 14.00 28.61
C LYS A 110 0.19 15.26 29.46
N GLN A 111 0.26 15.10 30.79
CA GLN A 111 0.51 16.21 31.72
C GLN A 111 1.88 16.84 31.50
N LYS A 112 2.92 16.03 31.25
CA LYS A 112 4.26 16.55 31.00
C LYS A 112 4.32 17.41 29.73
N ILE A 113 3.64 16.96 28.68
CA ILE A 113 3.60 17.63 27.38
C ILE A 113 2.66 18.84 27.41
N GLY A 114 1.58 18.77 28.20
CA GLY A 114 0.62 19.86 28.36
C GLY A 114 -0.60 19.76 27.44
N THR A 115 -0.88 18.60 26.86
CA THR A 115 -2.09 18.38 26.05
C THR A 115 -2.63 16.95 26.19
N PRO A 116 -3.96 16.76 26.27
CA PRO A 116 -4.57 15.43 26.28
C PRO A 116 -4.42 14.68 24.94
N GLU A 117 -4.10 15.39 23.86
CA GLU A 117 -3.89 14.83 22.52
C GLU A 117 -2.51 14.19 22.32
N ALA A 118 -1.64 14.25 23.33
CA ALA A 118 -0.33 13.65 23.26
C ALA A 118 -0.43 12.13 23.06
N GLY A 119 0.14 11.65 21.95
CA GLY A 119 0.20 10.23 21.60
C GLY A 119 1.51 9.57 22.01
N VAL A 120 1.69 8.33 21.56
CA VAL A 120 2.88 7.51 21.90
C VAL A 120 4.19 8.16 21.42
N ILE A 121 4.22 8.74 20.22
CA ILE A 121 5.43 9.42 19.70
C ILE A 121 5.84 10.56 20.63
N SER A 122 4.90 11.45 20.98
CA SER A 122 5.18 12.58 21.86
C SER A 122 5.61 12.11 23.26
N ALA A 123 5.05 11.01 23.77
CA ALA A 123 5.47 10.42 25.04
C ALA A 123 6.92 9.91 25.02
N LEU A 124 7.32 9.21 23.95
CA LEU A 124 8.70 8.73 23.75
C LEU A 124 9.69 9.90 23.64
N LEU A 125 9.33 10.96 22.92
CA LEU A 125 10.17 12.16 22.83
C LEU A 125 10.27 12.89 24.17
N ALA A 126 9.16 13.06 24.89
CA ALA A 126 9.12 13.77 26.15
C ALA A 126 10.05 13.13 27.20
N VAL A 127 9.99 11.82 27.39
CA VAL A 127 10.89 11.11 28.33
C VAL A 127 12.35 11.15 27.86
N SER A 128 12.58 11.09 26.54
CA SER A 128 13.93 11.18 25.98
C SER A 128 14.56 12.56 26.23
N MET A 129 13.76 13.64 26.14
CA MET A 129 14.20 15.00 26.48
C MET A 129 14.42 15.15 27.99
N GLU A 130 13.52 14.61 28.83
CA GLU A 130 13.65 14.70 30.29
C GLU A 130 14.92 14.05 30.83
N THR A 131 15.35 12.96 30.20
CA THR A 131 16.49 12.15 30.63
C THR A 131 17.80 12.57 29.96
N GLY A 132 17.76 13.55 29.05
CA GLY A 132 18.91 13.98 28.26
C GLY A 132 19.37 12.96 27.22
N ALA A 133 18.51 11.99 26.86
CA ALA A 133 18.79 11.04 25.79
C ALA A 133 18.72 11.70 24.40
N ILE A 134 17.97 12.79 24.29
CA ILE A 134 17.92 13.70 23.13
C ILE A 134 17.88 15.16 23.62
N ASP A 135 18.48 16.06 22.85
CA ASP A 135 18.48 17.51 23.10
C ASP A 135 17.31 18.21 22.38
N SER A 136 16.93 17.67 21.23
CA SER A 136 15.86 18.21 20.40
C SER A 136 15.19 17.14 19.54
N ALA A 137 14.02 17.47 19.02
CA ALA A 137 13.31 16.64 18.07
C ALA A 137 12.85 17.45 16.85
N LEU A 138 13.15 16.95 15.65
CA LEU A 138 12.53 17.41 14.41
C LEU A 138 11.14 16.78 14.30
N VAL A 139 10.13 17.64 14.42
CA VAL A 139 8.71 17.32 14.36
C VAL A 139 8.00 18.28 13.40
N ASN A 140 6.70 18.10 13.16
CA ASN A 140 5.93 19.00 12.31
C ASN A 140 4.78 19.64 13.09
N LYS A 141 4.71 20.97 13.09
CA LYS A 141 3.57 21.73 13.63
C LYS A 141 2.58 22.07 12.53
N ALA A 142 1.36 22.45 12.90
CA ALA A 142 0.42 23.06 11.96
C ALA A 142 0.75 24.55 11.76
N ASP A 143 0.65 25.04 10.52
CA ASP A 143 0.57 26.47 10.24
C ASP A 143 -0.88 26.98 10.35
N ASN A 144 -1.11 28.23 9.93
CA ASN A 144 -2.43 28.87 9.99
C ASN A 144 -3.49 28.25 9.06
N GLN A 145 -3.10 27.41 8.10
CA GLN A 145 -4.00 26.68 7.19
C GLN A 145 -4.02 25.18 7.54
N PHE A 146 -3.60 24.82 8.76
CA PHE A 146 -3.48 23.43 9.22
C PHE A 146 -2.49 22.58 8.40
N ARG A 147 -1.60 23.22 7.63
CA ARG A 147 -0.58 22.52 6.84
C ARG A 147 0.62 22.18 7.73
N PRO A 148 1.23 21.00 7.57
CA PRO A 148 2.37 20.64 8.37
C PRO A 148 3.61 21.42 7.94
N VAL A 149 4.32 22.04 8.89
CA VAL A 149 5.60 22.71 8.68
C VAL A 149 6.65 22.21 9.68
N PRO A 150 7.93 22.07 9.28
CA PRO A 150 8.97 21.55 10.16
C PRO A 150 9.19 22.44 11.39
N TYR A 151 9.51 21.82 12.51
CA TYR A 151 9.76 22.48 13.79
C TYR A 151 10.80 21.72 14.61
N ILE A 152 11.70 22.45 15.27
CA ILE A 152 12.70 21.89 16.20
C ILE A 152 12.16 22.08 17.62
N ALA A 153 11.64 21.02 18.22
CA ALA A 153 11.20 21.05 19.61
C ALA A 153 12.38 20.80 20.54
N GLN A 154 12.61 21.70 21.51
CA GLN A 154 13.71 21.59 22.49
C GLN A 154 13.23 21.30 23.92
N SER A 155 11.91 21.18 24.11
CA SER A 155 11.30 20.86 25.40
C SER A 155 10.05 19.98 25.24
N PRO A 156 9.68 19.20 26.26
CA PRO A 156 8.44 18.43 26.23
C PRO A 156 7.18 19.27 25.97
N GLN A 157 7.14 20.50 26.46
CA GLN A 157 5.98 21.39 26.30
C GLN A 157 5.79 21.84 24.84
N GLU A 158 6.88 22.06 24.12
CA GLU A 158 6.84 22.43 22.71
C GLU A 158 6.27 21.33 21.81
N LEU A 159 6.29 20.05 22.26
CA LEU A 159 5.70 18.94 21.50
C LEU A 159 4.19 19.10 21.30
N THR A 160 3.49 19.89 22.13
CA THR A 160 2.07 20.24 21.96
C THR A 160 1.79 20.86 20.58
N LEU A 161 2.74 21.59 20.00
CA LEU A 161 2.58 22.18 18.66
C LEU A 161 2.51 21.13 17.55
N SER A 162 2.99 19.91 17.82
CA SER A 162 3.11 18.83 16.85
C SER A 162 2.08 17.71 17.00
N THR A 163 1.22 17.74 18.03
CA THR A 163 0.22 16.69 18.27
C THR A 163 -0.90 16.68 17.22
N GLY A 164 -1.59 15.56 17.12
CA GLY A 164 -2.68 15.38 16.15
C GLY A 164 -2.19 15.00 14.74
N TYR A 165 -3.11 14.44 13.96
CA TYR A 165 -2.85 13.98 12.60
C TYR A 165 -2.97 15.14 11.60
N LYS A 166 -1.91 15.37 10.81
CA LYS A 166 -1.94 16.27 9.66
C LYS A 166 -1.97 15.42 8.38
N PRO A 167 -2.96 15.63 7.48
CA PRO A 167 -3.17 14.78 6.30
C PRO A 167 -2.10 14.92 5.19
N SER A 168 -1.36 16.04 5.18
CA SER A 168 -0.35 16.36 4.16
C SER A 168 1.09 16.11 4.64
N GLN A 169 2.11 16.46 3.84
CA GLN A 169 3.52 16.22 4.19
C GLN A 169 4.32 17.52 4.34
N ALA A 170 5.29 17.53 5.27
CA ALA A 170 6.25 18.61 5.45
C ALA A 170 7.66 18.22 4.99
N PRO A 171 8.52 19.18 4.62
CA PRO A 171 9.92 18.93 4.30
C PRO A 171 10.75 18.77 5.58
N THR A 172 10.38 17.84 6.47
CA THR A 172 10.91 17.74 7.85
C THR A 172 12.43 17.75 7.96
N LEU A 173 13.14 17.15 6.99
CA LEU A 173 14.61 17.10 7.01
C LEU A 173 15.30 18.41 6.60
N SER A 174 14.56 19.40 6.07
CA SER A 174 15.15 20.67 5.62
C SER A 174 15.80 21.46 6.76
N ILE A 175 15.33 21.27 7.99
CA ILE A 175 15.81 21.95 9.20
C ILE A 175 16.85 21.14 9.98
N LEU A 176 17.35 20.02 9.43
CA LEU A 176 18.34 19.19 10.11
C LEU A 176 19.67 19.94 10.31
N GLY A 177 20.15 20.64 9.28
CA GLY A 177 21.33 21.50 9.39
C GLY A 177 21.15 22.62 10.42
N ASP A 178 19.95 23.21 10.50
CA ASP A 178 19.64 24.24 11.49
C ASP A 178 19.68 23.70 12.93
N ALA A 179 19.20 22.48 13.15
CA ALA A 179 19.26 21.83 14.45
C ALA A 179 20.70 21.55 14.88
N ILE A 180 21.55 21.12 13.95
CA ILE A 180 22.99 20.90 14.19
C ILE A 180 23.70 22.23 14.47
N ASN A 181 23.40 23.28 13.71
CA ASN A 181 23.98 24.62 13.89
C ASN A 181 23.60 25.26 15.24
N LYS A 182 22.52 24.81 15.88
CA LYS A 182 22.13 25.18 17.24
C LYS A 182 22.85 24.36 18.32
N GLU A 183 23.92 23.66 17.96
CA GLU A 183 24.75 22.84 18.85
C GLU A 183 24.01 21.66 19.53
N ASN A 184 22.90 21.20 18.93
CA ASN A 184 22.25 19.97 19.40
C ASN A 184 23.10 18.76 19.00
N ALA A 185 23.43 17.91 19.97
CA ALA A 185 24.29 16.73 19.77
C ALA A 185 23.50 15.43 19.65
N ASN A 186 22.29 15.36 20.20
CA ASN A 186 21.43 14.18 20.21
C ASN A 186 20.05 14.54 19.66
N ILE A 187 19.89 14.43 18.35
CA ILE A 187 18.68 14.85 17.63
C ILE A 187 17.77 13.64 17.40
N ALA A 188 16.50 13.75 17.78
CA ALA A 188 15.46 12.86 17.32
C ALA A 188 14.84 13.37 16.00
N VAL A 189 14.50 12.46 15.10
CA VAL A 189 13.75 12.77 13.88
C VAL A 189 12.48 11.94 13.85
N VAL A 190 11.32 12.60 13.78
CA VAL A 190 10.03 11.96 13.51
C VAL A 190 9.67 12.19 12.06
N GLY A 191 9.42 11.11 11.32
CA GLY A 191 9.04 11.23 9.92
C GLY A 191 8.21 10.09 9.37
N THR A 192 7.77 10.22 8.13
CA THR A 192 7.19 9.13 7.35
C THR A 192 8.30 8.19 6.85
N PRO A 193 7.98 6.97 6.36
CA PRO A 193 8.98 6.01 5.90
C PRO A 193 9.97 6.59 4.88
N CYS A 194 9.49 7.41 3.93
CA CYS A 194 10.35 8.04 2.93
C CYS A 194 11.31 9.08 3.52
N GLN A 195 10.91 9.79 4.59
CA GLN A 195 11.78 10.72 5.32
C GLN A 195 12.83 9.95 6.12
N ILE A 196 12.47 8.82 6.75
CA ILE A 196 13.43 8.00 7.47
C ILE A 196 14.44 7.34 6.52
N GLN A 197 14.03 6.91 5.33
CA GLN A 197 14.95 6.42 4.29
C GLN A 197 15.94 7.52 3.86
N ALA A 198 15.44 8.74 3.63
CA ALA A 198 16.29 9.88 3.31
C ALA A 198 17.26 10.22 4.45
N LEU A 199 16.80 10.15 5.71
CA LEU A 199 17.64 10.32 6.89
C LEU A 199 18.77 9.28 6.95
N ARG A 200 18.47 7.99 6.75
CA ARG A 200 19.51 6.95 6.74
C ARG A 200 20.50 7.16 5.60
N LYS A 201 20.05 7.72 4.46
CA LYS A 201 20.92 8.16 3.37
C LYS A 201 21.83 9.30 3.78
N ILE A 202 21.32 10.31 4.50
CA ILE A 202 22.10 11.40 5.08
C ILE A 202 23.17 10.85 6.03
N GLN A 203 22.78 10.01 6.99
CA GLN A 203 23.68 9.44 7.99
C GLN A 203 24.82 8.61 7.38
N ASN A 204 24.62 8.00 6.22
CA ASN A 204 25.62 7.14 5.57
C ASN A 204 26.24 7.77 4.31
N HIS A 205 25.96 9.05 4.04
CA HIS A 205 26.51 9.71 2.87
C HIS A 205 28.01 10.02 3.10
N PRO A 206 28.92 9.69 2.16
CA PRO A 206 30.38 9.90 2.32
C PRO A 206 30.84 11.36 2.44
N ARG A 207 29.91 12.31 2.52
CA ARG A 207 30.18 13.74 2.74
C ARG A 207 30.17 14.05 4.23
N PHE A 208 29.29 13.39 4.98
CA PHE A 208 29.19 13.57 6.42
C PHE A 208 30.07 12.47 7.01
N ASP A 209 31.38 12.67 6.95
CA ASP A 209 32.33 11.62 7.33
C ASP A 209 32.05 11.14 8.76
N PHE A 210 31.57 11.98 9.68
CA PHE A 210 31.16 11.55 11.03
C PHE A 210 30.02 12.39 11.69
N GLU A 211 29.80 13.65 11.29
CA GLU A 211 28.92 14.56 12.05
C GLU A 211 27.43 14.18 12.01
N ALA A 212 26.79 14.07 10.84
CA ALA A 212 25.34 13.82 10.81
C ALA A 212 24.93 12.42 11.31
N TYR A 213 25.83 11.43 11.20
CA TYR A 213 25.60 10.07 11.72
C TYR A 213 25.53 10.08 13.24
N ASP A 214 26.54 10.68 13.88
CA ASP A 214 26.67 10.70 15.34
C ASP A 214 25.65 11.64 16.01
N LEU A 215 25.19 12.68 15.30
CA LEU A 215 24.30 13.70 15.86
C LEU A 215 22.81 13.30 15.88
N VAL A 216 22.38 12.37 15.02
CA VAL A 216 20.99 11.89 15.00
C VAL A 216 20.89 10.58 15.80
N SER A 217 20.41 10.71 17.04
CA SER A 217 20.42 9.64 18.02
C SER A 217 19.13 8.81 18.05
N LEU A 218 18.05 9.26 17.42
CA LEU A 218 16.77 8.54 17.41
C LEU A 218 15.95 8.83 16.14
N ALA A 219 15.57 7.80 15.41
CA ALA A 219 14.69 7.88 14.25
C ALA A 219 13.35 7.19 14.55
N ILE A 220 12.25 7.95 14.56
CA ILE A 220 10.89 7.42 14.74
C ILE A 220 10.12 7.55 13.43
N SER A 221 9.60 6.44 12.90
CA SER A 221 8.69 6.49 11.74
C SER A 221 7.24 6.43 12.17
N THR A 222 6.37 7.19 11.52
CA THR A 222 4.94 6.86 11.49
C THR A 222 4.68 5.74 10.48
N PHE A 223 3.60 4.97 10.66
CA PHE A 223 3.03 4.20 9.56
C PHE A 223 2.42 5.15 8.54
N CYS A 224 2.63 4.89 7.25
CA CYS A 224 2.18 5.79 6.20
C CYS A 224 1.70 5.05 4.96
N PHE A 225 0.40 5.14 4.67
CA PHE A 225 -0.15 4.62 3.42
C PHE A 225 0.02 5.62 2.26
N GLY A 226 0.02 6.92 2.56
CA GLY A 226 0.30 8.01 1.64
C GLY A 226 -0.08 9.34 2.31
N THR A 227 0.24 10.44 1.65
CA THR A 227 -0.08 11.80 2.13
C THR A 227 -0.83 12.54 1.04
N PHE A 228 -1.71 13.45 1.42
CA PHE A 228 -2.44 14.29 0.48
C PHE A 228 -1.61 15.53 0.11
N GLN A 229 -1.78 16.04 -1.11
CA GLN A 229 -1.14 17.27 -1.58
C GLN A 229 -1.94 18.48 -1.10
N ASN A 230 -1.28 19.48 -0.51
CA ASN A 230 -1.96 20.62 0.12
C ASN A 230 -2.94 21.33 -0.82
N GLN A 231 -2.49 21.72 -2.01
CA GLN A 231 -3.32 22.45 -2.96
C GLN A 231 -4.54 21.62 -3.42
N LYS A 232 -4.34 20.36 -3.80
CA LYS A 232 -5.44 19.48 -4.21
C LYS A 232 -6.39 19.16 -3.04
N LEU A 233 -5.86 19.01 -1.83
CA LEU A 233 -6.64 18.81 -0.62
C LEU A 233 -7.55 20.01 -0.35
N GLN A 234 -7.03 21.23 -0.47
CA GLN A 234 -7.82 22.46 -0.35
C GLN A 234 -9.03 22.46 -1.28
N GLU A 235 -8.78 22.22 -2.57
CA GLU A 235 -9.83 22.22 -3.60
C GLU A 235 -10.96 21.24 -3.27
N VAL A 236 -10.62 20.05 -2.77
CA VAL A 236 -11.63 19.08 -2.33
C VAL A 236 -12.33 19.56 -1.06
N LEU A 237 -11.61 20.04 -0.05
CA LEU A 237 -12.20 20.51 1.21
C LEU A 237 -13.22 21.65 1.00
N ASP A 238 -12.94 22.55 0.06
CA ASP A 238 -13.84 23.64 -0.32
C ASP A 238 -15.20 23.12 -0.81
N THR A 239 -15.23 22.01 -1.57
CA THR A 239 -16.48 21.39 -2.04
C THR A 239 -17.34 20.80 -0.93
N PHE A 240 -16.74 20.50 0.23
CA PHE A 240 -17.44 20.01 1.43
C PHE A 240 -17.69 21.13 2.47
N GLY A 241 -17.29 22.37 2.15
CA GLY A 241 -17.43 23.52 3.04
C GLY A 241 -16.56 23.41 4.29
N VAL A 242 -15.36 22.84 4.16
CA VAL A 242 -14.36 22.76 5.24
C VAL A 242 -13.35 23.88 5.04
N ASP A 243 -13.32 24.85 5.95
CA ASP A 243 -12.30 25.91 5.97
C ASP A 243 -11.07 25.44 6.78
N PRO A 244 -9.89 25.27 6.13
CA PRO A 244 -8.68 24.79 6.78
C PRO A 244 -8.18 25.67 7.92
N ILE A 245 -8.42 26.99 7.85
CA ILE A 245 -8.01 27.93 8.89
C ILE A 245 -8.74 27.63 10.19
N SER A 246 -9.96 27.09 10.09
CA SER A 246 -10.77 26.72 11.24
C SER A 246 -10.46 25.33 11.80
N ILE A 247 -9.68 24.49 11.09
CA ILE A 247 -9.43 23.11 11.53
C ILE A 247 -8.64 23.12 12.84
N SER A 248 -9.19 22.45 13.84
CA SER A 248 -8.52 22.14 15.10
C SER A 248 -8.11 20.67 15.18
N LYS A 249 -8.86 19.76 14.55
CA LYS A 249 -8.62 18.32 14.63
C LYS A 249 -9.05 17.59 13.36
N VAL A 250 -8.30 16.55 12.99
CA VAL A 250 -8.65 15.60 11.94
C VAL A 250 -8.66 14.19 12.52
N GLU A 251 -9.77 13.48 12.33
CA GLU A 251 -9.97 12.12 12.80
C GLU A 251 -10.20 11.18 11.61
N LYS A 252 -9.67 9.96 11.72
CA LYS A 252 -9.86 8.92 10.72
C LYS A 252 -11.00 8.02 11.19
N ASP A 253 -12.07 7.98 10.41
CA ASP A 253 -13.14 7.00 10.55
C ASP A 253 -13.01 5.97 9.43
N LEU A 254 -12.13 4.99 9.64
CA LEU A 254 -11.87 3.94 8.66
C LEU A 254 -13.05 2.97 8.51
N SER A 255 -13.90 2.86 9.53
CA SER A 255 -15.10 2.02 9.51
C SER A 255 -16.15 2.56 8.55
N ASN A 256 -16.30 3.89 8.51
CA ASN A 256 -17.20 4.57 7.58
C ASN A 256 -16.50 5.09 6.32
N PHE A 257 -15.19 4.91 6.16
CA PHE A 257 -14.38 5.41 5.05
C PHE A 257 -14.37 6.94 4.90
N HIS A 258 -14.26 7.70 6.00
CA HIS A 258 -14.18 9.17 5.96
C HIS A 258 -13.02 9.72 6.79
N LEU A 259 -12.56 10.92 6.42
CA LEU A 259 -11.85 11.81 7.36
C LEU A 259 -12.83 12.83 7.91
N THR A 260 -12.83 13.00 9.24
CA THR A 260 -13.65 13.99 9.92
C THR A 260 -12.80 15.19 10.31
N PHE A 261 -13.15 16.34 9.76
CA PHE A 261 -12.51 17.63 10.02
C PHE A 261 -13.36 18.41 11.03
N SER A 262 -12.74 18.82 12.14
CA SER A 262 -13.41 19.53 13.23
C SER A 262 -12.84 20.92 13.43
N ASN A 263 -13.70 21.89 13.74
CA ASN A 263 -13.31 23.24 14.16
C ASN A 263 -13.72 23.57 15.62
N GLY A 264 -13.99 22.52 16.41
CA GLY A 264 -14.48 22.62 17.79
C GLY A 264 -15.99 22.82 17.93
N SER A 265 -16.68 23.37 16.93
CA SER A 265 -18.14 23.59 16.95
C SER A 265 -18.90 22.76 15.91
N GLN A 266 -18.25 22.43 14.80
CA GLN A 266 -18.78 21.66 13.69
C GLN A 266 -17.81 20.55 13.32
N GLN A 267 -18.38 19.46 12.80
CA GLN A 267 -17.65 18.34 12.22
C GLN A 267 -18.15 18.10 10.80
N LYS A 268 -17.22 17.86 9.89
CA LYS A 268 -17.49 17.57 8.48
C LYS A 268 -16.74 16.31 8.08
N ALA A 269 -17.48 15.30 7.64
CA ALA A 269 -16.93 14.07 7.11
C ALA A 269 -16.71 14.20 5.60
N VAL A 270 -15.50 13.87 5.15
CA VAL A 270 -15.13 13.85 3.73
C VAL A 270 -14.76 12.42 3.34
N PRO A 271 -15.39 11.83 2.31
CA PRO A 271 -15.15 10.44 1.90
C PRO A 271 -13.69 10.19 1.50
N LEU A 272 -13.12 9.08 1.98
CA LEU A 272 -11.73 8.69 1.72
C LEU A 272 -11.48 8.33 0.25
N ASN A 273 -12.45 7.76 -0.47
CA ASN A 273 -12.32 7.56 -1.92
C ASN A 273 -12.11 8.88 -2.66
N ILE A 274 -12.89 9.91 -2.34
CA ILE A 274 -12.78 11.22 -2.99
C ILE A 274 -11.43 11.85 -2.69
N LEU A 275 -10.98 11.80 -1.44
CA LEU A 275 -9.65 12.28 -1.07
C LEU A 275 -8.55 11.49 -1.78
N TYR A 276 -8.61 10.17 -1.77
CA TYR A 276 -7.62 9.32 -2.41
C TYR A 276 -7.53 9.57 -3.91
N ASP A 277 -8.66 9.74 -4.59
CA ASP A 277 -8.72 9.92 -6.04
C ASP A 277 -8.20 11.27 -6.51
N ASN A 278 -8.42 12.31 -5.73
CA ASN A 278 -8.19 13.68 -6.18
C ASN A 278 -6.96 14.33 -5.55
N THR A 279 -6.47 13.82 -4.41
CA THR A 279 -5.52 14.58 -3.59
C THR A 279 -4.31 13.78 -3.15
N ILE A 280 -4.26 12.46 -3.32
CA ILE A 280 -3.09 11.66 -2.91
C ILE A 280 -1.84 12.08 -3.71
N ARG A 281 -0.70 12.17 -3.03
CA ARG A 281 0.58 12.47 -3.69
C ARG A 281 0.98 11.33 -4.62
N GLU A 282 1.25 11.65 -5.89
CA GLU A 282 1.61 10.67 -6.93
C GLU A 282 2.81 9.80 -6.53
N ALA A 283 3.86 10.40 -5.96
CA ALA A 283 5.03 9.68 -5.45
C ALA A 283 4.72 8.62 -4.36
N CYS A 284 3.57 8.71 -3.68
CA CYS A 284 3.16 7.73 -2.66
C CYS A 284 2.71 6.41 -3.27
N PHE A 285 2.27 6.40 -4.52
CA PHE A 285 1.91 5.18 -5.23
C PHE A 285 3.14 4.28 -5.41
N ALA A 286 4.26 4.84 -5.86
CA ALA A 286 5.54 4.14 -6.00
C ALA A 286 6.23 3.79 -4.66
N CYS A 287 5.57 3.97 -3.52
CA CYS A 287 6.16 3.71 -2.21
C CYS A 287 5.99 2.24 -1.84
N SER A 288 7.09 1.58 -1.46
CA SER A 288 7.12 0.18 -1.00
C SER A 288 7.08 0.03 0.53
N ASP A 289 7.25 1.13 1.28
CA ASP A 289 7.43 1.09 2.74
C ASP A 289 6.21 1.71 3.46
N TYR A 290 5.43 0.86 4.12
CA TYR A 290 4.32 1.28 4.96
C TYR A 290 4.74 1.49 6.42
N SER A 291 5.52 0.53 6.94
CA SER A 291 5.77 0.37 8.37
C SER A 291 7.00 1.13 8.86
N GLY A 292 7.71 1.86 7.98
CA GLY A 292 8.92 2.59 8.32
C GLY A 292 10.05 1.64 8.68
N SER A 293 10.38 0.74 7.75
CA SER A 293 11.26 -0.43 7.98
C SER A 293 12.66 -0.11 8.52
N PHE A 294 13.09 1.15 8.40
CA PHE A 294 14.45 1.61 8.74
C PHE A 294 14.50 2.56 9.94
N ALA A 295 13.40 2.73 10.66
CA ALA A 295 13.36 3.49 11.91
C ALA A 295 14.02 2.71 13.06
N ASP A 296 14.25 3.40 14.18
CA ASP A 296 14.55 2.76 15.46
C ASP A 296 13.26 2.23 16.12
N ILE A 297 12.19 3.04 16.02
CA ILE A 297 10.83 2.71 16.44
C ILE A 297 9.87 3.14 15.34
N SER A 298 8.96 2.27 14.94
CA SER A 298 7.84 2.64 14.07
C SER A 298 6.54 2.64 14.82
N VAL A 299 5.66 3.61 14.56
CA VAL A 299 4.43 3.84 15.32
C VAL A 299 3.25 4.06 14.38
N GLY A 300 2.14 3.36 14.59
CA GLY A 300 0.90 3.60 13.84
C GLY A 300 -0.32 2.88 14.39
N GLU A 301 -1.50 3.22 13.88
CA GLU A 301 -2.78 2.76 14.44
C GLU A 301 -3.14 1.32 14.05
N VAL A 302 -2.78 0.90 12.84
CA VAL A 302 -3.13 -0.46 12.35
C VAL A 302 -2.52 -1.52 13.25
N GLY A 303 -3.31 -2.56 13.53
CA GLY A 303 -2.93 -3.66 14.42
C GLY A 303 -3.21 -3.39 15.89
N SER A 304 -3.82 -2.26 16.26
CA SER A 304 -4.26 -1.98 17.63
C SER A 304 -5.71 -1.48 17.63
N ASN A 305 -6.45 -1.85 18.68
CA ASN A 305 -7.81 -1.34 18.90
C ASN A 305 -7.80 0.15 19.26
N GLU A 306 -8.98 0.76 19.30
CA GLU A 306 -9.18 2.17 19.67
C GLU A 306 -8.41 2.56 20.94
N GLU A 307 -7.84 3.77 20.92
CA GLU A 307 -6.95 4.37 21.94
C GLU A 307 -5.56 3.75 22.12
N TRP A 308 -5.27 2.63 21.46
CA TRP A 308 -3.95 2.00 21.45
C TRP A 308 -3.25 2.22 20.11
N THR A 309 -1.93 2.14 20.12
CA THR A 309 -1.09 2.36 18.95
C THR A 309 -0.09 1.23 18.84
N THR A 310 0.07 0.67 17.65
CA THR A 310 1.06 -0.37 17.37
C THR A 310 2.44 0.27 17.27
N CYS A 311 3.39 -0.31 18.00
CA CYS A 311 4.81 0.01 17.89
C CYS A 311 5.60 -1.20 17.37
N ILE A 312 6.52 -0.96 16.45
CA ILE A 312 7.50 -1.94 15.97
C ILE A 312 8.87 -1.48 16.46
N LEU A 313 9.48 -2.23 17.38
CA LEU A 313 10.82 -1.95 17.90
C LEU A 313 11.86 -2.62 17.01
N ARG A 314 12.81 -1.84 16.48
CA ARG A 314 13.69 -2.31 15.41
C ARG A 314 15.15 -2.38 15.80
N THR A 315 15.68 -1.29 16.35
CA THR A 315 17.10 -1.20 16.69
C THR A 315 17.31 -1.31 18.20
N LYS A 316 18.58 -1.49 18.60
CA LYS A 316 18.97 -1.48 20.01
C LYS A 316 18.58 -0.14 20.67
N LYS A 317 18.88 0.97 20.00
CA LYS A 317 18.54 2.31 20.48
C LYS A 317 17.04 2.52 20.64
N GLY A 318 16.24 2.03 19.69
CA GLY A 318 14.78 2.05 19.80
C GLY A 318 14.27 1.28 21.02
N ASN A 319 14.84 0.10 21.30
CA ASN A 319 14.51 -0.66 22.51
C ASN A 319 14.92 0.09 23.79
N GLU A 320 16.12 0.66 23.84
CA GLU A 320 16.59 1.42 25.01
C GLU A 320 15.64 2.58 25.36
N ILE A 321 15.21 3.37 24.37
CA ILE A 321 14.25 4.47 24.59
C ILE A 321 12.87 3.96 24.97
N PHE A 322 12.44 2.84 24.39
CA PHE A 322 11.13 2.26 24.70
C PHE A 322 11.06 1.75 26.14
N GLU A 323 12.05 0.98 26.58
CA GLU A 323 12.11 0.47 27.95
C GLU A 323 12.24 1.62 28.96
N LEU A 324 13.03 2.65 28.64
CA LEU A 324 13.09 3.87 29.44
C LEU A 324 11.71 4.53 29.62
N ALA A 325 10.93 4.64 28.53
CA ALA A 325 9.58 5.20 28.59
C ALA A 325 8.63 4.36 29.45
N LEU A 326 8.77 3.03 29.40
CA LEU A 326 7.99 2.10 30.21
C LEU A 326 8.36 2.21 31.70
N GLU A 327 9.66 2.18 32.02
CA GLU A 327 10.18 2.31 33.38
C GLU A 327 9.82 3.65 34.02
N GLN A 328 9.85 4.73 33.25
CA GLN A 328 9.45 6.07 33.71
C GLN A 328 7.92 6.26 33.72
N GLY A 329 7.12 5.27 33.30
CA GLY A 329 5.66 5.32 33.32
C GLY A 329 5.04 6.32 32.34
N PHE A 330 5.72 6.62 31.23
CA PHE A 330 5.20 7.46 30.14
C PHE A 330 4.30 6.69 29.18
N ILE A 331 4.45 5.36 29.13
CA ILE A 331 3.66 4.48 28.27
C ILE A 331 3.18 3.24 29.04
N ASN A 332 2.05 2.71 28.60
CA ASN A 332 1.55 1.38 28.96
C ASN A 332 1.62 0.46 27.75
N THR A 333 1.78 -0.84 27.97
CA THR A 333 1.91 -1.83 26.89
C THR A 333 0.96 -3.01 27.07
N LYS A 334 0.65 -3.67 25.96
CA LYS A 334 -0.02 -4.98 25.92
C LYS A 334 0.46 -5.76 24.70
N GLU A 335 0.39 -7.09 24.77
CA GLU A 335 0.70 -7.93 23.62
C GLU A 335 -0.27 -7.70 22.46
N LEU A 336 0.23 -7.87 21.24
CA LEU A 336 -0.58 -7.78 20.03
C LEU A 336 -1.21 -9.14 19.74
N ASP A 337 -2.52 -9.16 19.48
CA ASP A 337 -3.19 -10.35 18.99
C ASP A 337 -2.60 -10.79 17.61
N LYS A 338 -2.64 -12.09 17.32
CA LYS A 338 -2.09 -12.65 16.08
C LYS A 338 -2.77 -12.10 14.84
N ASP A 339 -4.08 -11.91 14.87
CA ASP A 339 -4.86 -11.42 13.72
C ASP A 339 -4.54 -9.95 13.49
N LEU A 340 -4.47 -9.16 14.55
CA LEU A 340 -4.10 -7.75 14.49
C LEU A 340 -2.65 -7.54 14.01
N LYS A 341 -1.73 -8.44 14.37
CA LYS A 341 -0.36 -8.44 13.82
C LYS A 341 -0.38 -8.72 12.32
N GLN A 342 -1.27 -9.60 11.86
CA GLN A 342 -1.42 -9.92 10.45
C GLN A 342 -1.94 -8.72 9.65
N ASP A 343 -2.78 -7.87 10.24
CA ASP A 343 -3.23 -6.62 9.59
C ASP A 343 -2.06 -5.67 9.27
N VAL A 344 -1.06 -5.55 10.15
CA VAL A 344 0.15 -4.73 9.89
C VAL A 344 0.94 -5.30 8.71
N VAL A 345 1.05 -6.63 8.64
CA VAL A 345 1.69 -7.34 7.52
C VAL A 345 0.91 -7.10 6.23
N ASN A 346 -0.42 -7.23 6.27
CA ASN A 346 -1.29 -7.03 5.11
C ASN A 346 -1.21 -5.58 4.59
N MET A 347 -1.15 -4.60 5.49
CA MET A 347 -0.91 -3.21 5.11
C MET A 347 0.47 -3.00 4.50
N THR A 348 1.48 -3.75 4.89
CA THR A 348 2.80 -3.66 4.26
C THR A 348 2.82 -4.32 2.88
N ARG A 349 2.17 -5.49 2.72
CA ARG A 349 1.92 -6.13 1.39
C ARG A 349 1.21 -5.22 0.41
N SER A 350 0.46 -4.25 0.94
CA SER A 350 -0.33 -3.36 0.12
C SER A 350 0.43 -2.21 -0.53
N LYS A 351 1.72 -2.12 -0.23
CA LYS A 351 2.65 -1.22 -0.90
C LYS A 351 3.20 -1.86 -2.17
N ILE A 352 3.67 -1.02 -3.10
CA ILE A 352 4.09 -1.46 -4.43
C ILE A 352 5.49 -2.06 -4.38
N GLU A 353 5.64 -3.23 -4.98
CA GLU A 353 6.90 -3.82 -5.44
C GLU A 353 7.07 -3.51 -6.93
N ILE A 354 8.26 -3.10 -7.38
CA ILE A 354 8.55 -2.91 -8.81
C ILE A 354 9.17 -4.20 -9.32
N VAL A 355 8.59 -4.76 -10.36
CA VAL A 355 9.00 -6.03 -10.97
C VAL A 355 9.21 -5.86 -12.47
N GLU A 356 10.07 -6.69 -13.05
CA GLU A 356 10.32 -6.77 -14.49
C GLU A 356 9.38 -7.81 -15.13
N ILE A 357 8.93 -7.54 -16.35
CA ILE A 357 8.21 -8.51 -17.18
C ILE A 357 9.22 -9.52 -17.72
N GLU A 358 9.14 -10.75 -17.25
CA GLU A 358 10.10 -11.82 -17.56
C GLU A 358 9.70 -12.59 -18.83
N ASP A 359 8.40 -12.72 -19.10
CA ASP A 359 7.89 -13.36 -20.31
C ASP A 359 6.48 -12.85 -20.67
N ILE A 360 6.12 -12.97 -21.95
CA ILE A 360 4.81 -12.61 -22.49
C ILE A 360 4.30 -13.73 -23.39
N GLU A 361 3.14 -14.31 -23.04
CA GLU A 361 2.44 -15.28 -23.87
C GLU A 361 1.24 -14.62 -24.55
N ILE A 362 1.11 -14.81 -25.87
CA ILE A 362 0.01 -14.23 -26.66
C ILE A 362 -1.04 -15.31 -26.92
N HIS A 363 -2.22 -15.15 -26.34
CA HIS A 363 -3.35 -16.07 -26.53
C HIS A 363 -4.19 -15.68 -27.74
N SER A 364 -4.42 -14.37 -27.92
CA SER A 364 -5.14 -13.81 -29.06
C SER A 364 -4.78 -12.32 -29.23
N PRO A 365 -5.22 -11.62 -30.30
CA PRO A 365 -4.93 -10.18 -30.47
C PRO A 365 -5.35 -9.31 -29.28
N GLU A 366 -6.38 -9.73 -28.53
CA GLU A 366 -6.94 -8.98 -27.40
C GLU A 366 -6.62 -9.61 -26.04
N ILE A 367 -5.86 -10.73 -25.98
CA ILE A 367 -5.54 -11.44 -24.73
C ILE A 367 -4.07 -11.87 -24.67
N LYS A 368 -3.37 -11.44 -23.61
CA LYS A 368 -1.97 -11.79 -23.31
C LYS A 368 -1.83 -12.24 -21.85
N SER A 369 -0.88 -13.14 -21.57
CA SER A 369 -0.38 -13.40 -20.23
C SER A 369 1.00 -12.76 -20.04
N PHE A 370 1.20 -12.14 -18.89
CA PHE A 370 2.49 -11.58 -18.47
C PHE A 370 3.03 -12.38 -17.29
N TRP A 371 4.31 -12.72 -17.34
CA TRP A 371 5.00 -13.40 -16.25
C TRP A 371 5.89 -12.42 -15.50
N VAL A 372 5.68 -12.33 -14.18
CA VAL A 372 6.48 -11.47 -13.29
C VAL A 372 6.92 -12.23 -12.06
N ARG A 373 8.07 -11.85 -11.51
CA ARG A 373 8.64 -12.49 -10.32
C ARG A 373 8.31 -11.70 -9.07
N SER A 374 7.65 -12.33 -8.10
CA SER A 374 7.48 -11.79 -6.75
C SER A 374 7.37 -12.92 -5.73
N THR A 375 8.46 -13.14 -4.99
CA THR A 375 8.55 -14.21 -4.00
C THR A 375 7.51 -14.07 -2.89
N HIS A 376 7.35 -12.85 -2.35
CA HIS A 376 6.44 -12.63 -1.23
C HIS A 376 4.97 -12.76 -1.62
N ILE A 377 4.61 -12.35 -2.86
CA ILE A 377 3.25 -12.54 -3.35
C ILE A 377 2.98 -14.02 -3.61
N ALA A 378 3.89 -14.73 -4.27
CA ALA A 378 3.74 -16.15 -4.57
C ALA A 378 3.60 -17.02 -3.30
N GLU A 379 4.39 -16.77 -2.25
CA GLU A 379 4.30 -17.48 -0.97
C GLU A 379 2.97 -17.24 -0.24
N ALA A 380 2.47 -16.01 -0.30
CA ALA A 380 1.23 -15.60 0.35
C ALA A 380 -0.03 -15.98 -0.45
N TYR A 381 0.10 -16.19 -1.76
CA TYR A 381 -1.01 -16.38 -2.67
C TYR A 381 -1.87 -17.59 -2.31
N ARG A 382 -3.19 -17.40 -2.35
CA ARG A 382 -4.18 -18.48 -2.30
C ARG A 382 -5.14 -18.33 -3.48
N PRO A 383 -5.59 -19.43 -4.10
CA PRO A 383 -6.55 -19.38 -5.21
C PRO A 383 -7.78 -18.53 -4.86
N GLY A 384 -8.11 -17.57 -5.72
CA GLY A 384 -9.16 -16.56 -5.48
C GLY A 384 -8.62 -15.20 -5.07
N ASN A 385 -7.36 -15.10 -4.62
CA ASN A 385 -6.70 -13.82 -4.42
C ASN A 385 -6.42 -13.12 -5.75
N PHE A 386 -6.26 -11.80 -5.68
CA PHE A 386 -5.88 -10.95 -6.81
C PHE A 386 -4.68 -10.05 -6.44
N VAL A 387 -4.06 -9.45 -7.44
CA VAL A 387 -3.01 -8.43 -7.29
C VAL A 387 -3.47 -7.13 -7.93
N VAL A 388 -2.85 -6.01 -7.59
CA VAL A 388 -3.05 -4.76 -8.31
C VAL A 388 -1.76 -4.41 -9.03
N LEU A 389 -1.82 -4.32 -10.34
CA LEU A 389 -0.74 -3.78 -11.15
C LEU A 389 -0.80 -2.26 -11.14
N TRP A 390 0.37 -1.63 -11.16
CA TRP A 390 0.52 -0.19 -11.31
C TRP A 390 1.39 0.11 -12.51
N LEU A 391 0.78 0.83 -13.46
CA LEU A 391 1.48 1.41 -14.58
C LEU A 391 1.69 2.89 -14.24
N PRO A 392 2.95 3.35 -14.08
CA PRO A 392 3.23 4.74 -13.77
C PRO A 392 2.48 5.69 -14.70
N ASP A 393 1.84 6.70 -14.10
CA ASP A 393 1.07 7.75 -14.78
C ASP A 393 -0.13 7.29 -15.63
N ILE A 394 -0.50 6.00 -15.58
CA ILE A 394 -1.57 5.43 -16.38
C ILE A 394 -2.72 4.91 -15.51
N ASP A 395 -2.55 3.80 -14.76
CA ASP A 395 -3.66 3.21 -14.02
C ASP A 395 -3.24 2.21 -12.91
N PHE A 396 -4.20 1.91 -12.04
CA PHE A 396 -4.18 0.78 -11.11
C PHE A 396 -5.13 -0.32 -11.60
N LEU A 397 -4.54 -1.45 -11.99
CA LEU A 397 -5.27 -2.54 -12.62
C LEU A 397 -5.40 -3.73 -11.66
N PRO A 398 -6.56 -3.93 -10.99
CA PRO A 398 -6.80 -5.15 -10.25
C PRO A 398 -6.86 -6.33 -11.21
N MET A 399 -6.02 -7.33 -10.99
CA MET A 399 -5.82 -8.47 -11.87
C MET A 399 -5.79 -9.76 -11.07
N SER A 400 -6.48 -10.77 -11.57
CA SER A 400 -6.37 -12.12 -11.02
C SER A 400 -5.04 -12.74 -11.42
N VAL A 401 -4.45 -13.52 -10.52
CA VAL A 401 -3.31 -14.38 -10.85
C VAL A 401 -3.86 -15.65 -11.52
N SER A 402 -3.39 -15.95 -12.72
CA SER A 402 -3.87 -17.09 -13.51
C SER A 402 -3.04 -18.36 -13.32
N GLN A 403 -1.81 -18.23 -12.82
CA GLN A 403 -0.94 -19.33 -12.43
C GLN A 403 0.16 -18.85 -11.48
N VAL A 404 0.64 -19.75 -10.61
CA VAL A 404 1.84 -19.53 -9.79
C VAL A 404 2.79 -20.69 -10.02
N ASN A 405 4.03 -20.39 -10.43
CA ASN A 405 5.08 -21.38 -10.64
C ASN A 405 6.35 -20.97 -9.86
N GLY A 406 6.54 -21.55 -8.68
CA GLY A 406 7.58 -21.09 -7.77
C GLY A 406 7.31 -19.66 -7.31
N ASP A 407 8.19 -18.73 -7.69
CA ASP A 407 8.10 -17.29 -7.43
C ASP A 407 7.62 -16.48 -8.65
N LEU A 408 7.30 -17.15 -9.77
CA LEU A 408 6.72 -16.55 -10.96
C LEU A 408 5.20 -16.56 -10.90
N LEU A 409 4.61 -15.40 -11.19
CA LEU A 409 3.17 -15.18 -11.27
C LEU A 409 2.79 -14.95 -12.74
N GLU A 410 1.80 -15.70 -13.22
CA GLU A 410 1.15 -15.43 -14.50
C GLU A 410 -0.06 -14.51 -14.28
N ILE A 411 -0.16 -13.45 -15.07
CA ILE A 411 -1.27 -12.50 -15.04
C ILE A 411 -1.82 -12.36 -16.47
N THR A 412 -3.02 -12.91 -16.69
CA THR A 412 -3.70 -12.80 -17.99
C THR A 412 -4.58 -11.56 -18.06
N VAL A 413 -4.41 -10.80 -19.14
CA VAL A 413 -5.03 -9.49 -19.35
C VAL A 413 -5.77 -9.49 -20.67
N GLN A 414 -6.98 -8.92 -20.66
CA GLN A 414 -7.74 -8.60 -21.85
C GLN A 414 -7.66 -7.11 -22.14
N LYS A 415 -7.42 -6.74 -23.40
CA LYS A 415 -7.36 -5.36 -23.86
C LYS A 415 -8.78 -4.77 -23.95
N ILE A 416 -9.16 -3.93 -22.99
CA ILE A 416 -10.51 -3.36 -22.88
C ILE A 416 -10.54 -1.84 -22.63
N GLY A 417 -9.44 -1.26 -22.15
CA GLY A 417 -9.39 0.14 -21.75
C GLY A 417 -7.96 0.68 -21.82
N GLU A 418 -7.77 1.93 -21.42
CA GLU A 418 -6.49 2.64 -21.52
C GLU A 418 -5.36 1.91 -20.80
N GLY A 419 -5.55 1.58 -19.51
CA GLY A 419 -4.51 0.90 -18.74
C GLY A 419 -4.16 -0.50 -19.24
N THR A 420 -5.15 -1.30 -19.65
CA THR A 420 -4.88 -2.62 -20.26
C THR A 420 -4.26 -2.50 -21.64
N SER A 421 -4.58 -1.44 -22.41
CA SER A 421 -3.93 -1.17 -23.70
C SER A 421 -2.46 -0.80 -23.52
N ALA A 422 -2.13 0.04 -22.54
CA ALA A 422 -0.75 0.41 -22.25
C ALA A 422 0.07 -0.80 -21.80
N LEU A 423 -0.48 -1.68 -20.95
CA LEU A 423 0.17 -2.94 -20.59
C LEU A 423 0.41 -3.84 -21.80
N PHE A 424 -0.52 -3.86 -22.76
CA PHE A 424 -0.37 -4.64 -24.00
C PHE A 424 0.78 -4.18 -24.89
N ASP A 425 1.17 -2.92 -24.80
CA ASP A 425 2.24 -2.31 -25.59
C ASP A 425 3.62 -2.47 -24.91
N MET A 426 3.66 -2.99 -23.67
CA MET A 426 4.90 -3.33 -22.96
C MET A 426 5.57 -4.59 -23.51
N ASN A 427 6.88 -4.67 -23.32
CA ASN A 427 7.76 -5.73 -23.77
C ASN A 427 8.43 -6.44 -22.60
N ILE A 428 8.99 -7.62 -22.88
CA ILE A 428 9.88 -8.31 -21.94
C ILE A 428 11.03 -7.36 -21.58
N GLY A 429 11.31 -7.22 -20.29
CA GLY A 429 12.28 -6.28 -19.74
C GLY A 429 11.71 -4.96 -19.24
N ASP A 430 10.47 -4.62 -19.61
CA ASP A 430 9.79 -3.44 -19.06
C ASP A 430 9.38 -3.68 -17.60
N THR A 431 9.31 -2.61 -16.80
CA THR A 431 8.97 -2.69 -15.37
C THR A 431 7.54 -2.26 -15.09
N ILE A 432 6.88 -2.98 -14.19
CA ILE A 432 5.56 -2.63 -13.67
C ILE A 432 5.57 -2.66 -12.13
N GLY A 433 4.67 -1.91 -11.51
CA GLY A 433 4.39 -2.07 -10.09
C GLY A 433 3.42 -3.23 -9.86
N ILE A 434 3.61 -4.00 -8.80
CA ILE A 434 2.70 -5.05 -8.34
C ILE A 434 2.52 -4.94 -6.82
N ARG A 435 1.32 -5.23 -6.33
CA ARG A 435 1.03 -5.32 -4.88
C ARG A 435 -0.09 -6.31 -4.61
N GLY A 436 -0.10 -6.84 -3.39
CA GLY A 436 -1.00 -7.92 -2.98
C GLY A 436 -0.23 -9.08 -2.32
N PRO A 437 -0.75 -10.32 -2.38
CA PRO A 437 -2.07 -10.67 -2.86
C PRO A 437 -3.15 -10.08 -1.92
N TYR A 438 -4.31 -9.77 -2.49
CA TYR A 438 -5.46 -9.21 -1.81
C TYR A 438 -6.67 -10.12 -1.87
N GLY A 439 -7.62 -9.81 -1.00
CA GLY A 439 -8.87 -10.52 -0.88
C GLY A 439 -8.76 -11.87 -0.20
N ASN A 440 -9.78 -12.69 -0.40
CA ASN A 440 -9.99 -13.98 0.21
C ASN A 440 -9.81 -15.13 -0.81
N SER A 441 -10.08 -16.35 -0.39
CA SER A 441 -9.84 -17.56 -1.18
C SER A 441 -11.05 -18.49 -1.14
N TRP A 442 -11.11 -19.41 -2.12
CA TRP A 442 -12.18 -20.40 -2.21
C TRP A 442 -12.19 -21.36 -1.02
N ASN A 443 -13.36 -21.61 -0.43
CA ASN A 443 -13.54 -22.60 0.64
C ASN A 443 -14.22 -23.87 0.11
N TYR A 444 -13.51 -25.00 0.12
CA TYR A 444 -14.00 -26.28 -0.41
C TYR A 444 -13.70 -27.47 0.52
N GLU A 445 -13.36 -27.22 1.78
CA GLU A 445 -12.89 -28.26 2.71
C GLU A 445 -13.94 -29.36 2.89
N ASP A 446 -15.20 -28.98 3.13
CA ASP A 446 -16.33 -29.88 3.44
C ASP A 446 -17.11 -30.37 2.21
N THR A 447 -16.50 -30.36 1.03
CA THR A 447 -17.19 -30.71 -0.24
C THR A 447 -16.43 -31.78 -1.00
N SER A 448 -17.10 -32.59 -1.82
CA SER A 448 -16.44 -33.67 -2.57
C SER A 448 -16.53 -33.47 -4.06
N ASN A 449 -17.73 -33.21 -4.58
CA ASN A 449 -18.01 -33.04 -6.00
C ASN A 449 -18.14 -31.55 -6.32
N ILE A 450 -17.18 -31.01 -7.07
CA ILE A 450 -17.05 -29.57 -7.29
C ILE A 450 -17.12 -29.29 -8.79
N LEU A 451 -18.06 -28.43 -9.18
CA LEU A 451 -18.16 -27.92 -10.55
C LEU A 451 -17.55 -26.53 -10.62
N ILE A 452 -16.58 -26.37 -11.52
CA ILE A 452 -15.97 -25.08 -11.85
C ILE A 452 -16.64 -24.55 -13.12
N VAL A 453 -17.16 -23.32 -13.05
CA VAL A 453 -17.85 -22.66 -14.16
C VAL A 453 -17.15 -21.33 -14.46
N GLY A 454 -16.39 -21.31 -15.55
CA GLY A 454 -15.65 -20.13 -16.01
C GLY A 454 -16.25 -19.49 -17.26
N GLY A 455 -16.38 -18.16 -17.27
CA GLY A 455 -16.82 -17.40 -18.43
C GLY A 455 -15.79 -16.37 -18.88
N GLY A 456 -15.35 -16.43 -20.14
CA GLY A 456 -14.37 -15.51 -20.72
C GLY A 456 -13.13 -15.36 -19.84
N MET A 457 -12.75 -14.12 -19.50
CA MET A 457 -11.60 -13.85 -18.63
C MET A 457 -11.72 -14.37 -17.20
N GLY A 458 -12.93 -14.70 -16.72
CA GLY A 458 -13.11 -15.32 -15.41
C GLY A 458 -12.41 -16.68 -15.28
N ILE A 459 -12.11 -17.33 -16.41
CA ILE A 459 -11.35 -18.58 -16.47
C ILE A 459 -9.93 -18.38 -15.91
N ALA A 460 -9.31 -17.21 -16.15
CA ALA A 460 -7.98 -16.89 -15.64
C ALA A 460 -7.96 -16.98 -14.11
N ALA A 461 -8.91 -16.33 -13.44
CA ALA A 461 -9.01 -16.31 -11.98
C ALA A 461 -9.28 -17.69 -11.37
N ILE A 462 -10.21 -18.45 -11.96
CA ILE A 462 -10.71 -19.68 -11.35
C ILE A 462 -9.83 -20.90 -11.64
N SER A 463 -9.03 -20.88 -12.70
CA SER A 463 -8.19 -22.02 -13.09
C SER A 463 -7.15 -22.41 -12.02
N THR A 464 -6.68 -21.47 -11.19
CA THR A 464 -5.70 -21.70 -10.12
C THR A 464 -6.21 -22.61 -9.00
N VAL A 465 -7.54 -22.81 -8.87
CA VAL A 465 -8.11 -23.68 -7.85
C VAL A 465 -8.03 -25.16 -8.22
N ILE A 466 -7.92 -25.51 -9.51
CA ILE A 466 -8.05 -26.89 -10.02
C ILE A 466 -6.97 -27.80 -9.45
N GLU A 467 -5.70 -27.39 -9.51
CA GLU A 467 -4.60 -28.20 -8.99
C GLU A 467 -4.71 -28.46 -7.48
N PRO A 468 -4.97 -27.45 -6.62
CA PRO A 468 -5.30 -27.65 -5.22
C PRO A 468 -6.46 -28.63 -4.99
N LEU A 469 -7.55 -28.55 -5.77
CA LEU A 469 -8.67 -29.49 -5.64
C LEU A 469 -8.25 -30.94 -5.95
N LYS A 470 -7.49 -31.14 -7.03
CA LYS A 470 -6.95 -32.47 -7.40
C LYS A 470 -6.01 -33.00 -6.31
N LYS A 471 -5.12 -32.16 -5.79
CA LYS A 471 -4.20 -32.53 -4.70
C LYS A 471 -4.95 -32.96 -3.43
N ASN A 472 -6.08 -32.31 -3.15
CA ASN A 472 -6.98 -32.67 -2.06
C ASN A 472 -7.98 -33.79 -2.42
N LYS A 473 -7.79 -34.48 -3.54
CA LYS A 473 -8.60 -35.63 -4.01
C LYS A 473 -10.10 -35.33 -4.12
N LYS A 474 -10.44 -34.09 -4.48
CA LYS A 474 -11.83 -33.71 -4.81
C LYS A 474 -12.18 -34.22 -6.22
N ASN A 475 -13.45 -34.50 -6.47
CA ASN A 475 -13.96 -34.80 -7.81
C ASN A 475 -14.25 -33.47 -8.50
N VAL A 476 -13.47 -33.16 -9.54
CA VAL A 476 -13.49 -31.84 -10.20
C VAL A 476 -14.10 -31.97 -11.58
N PHE A 477 -15.14 -31.19 -11.82
CA PHE A 477 -15.80 -31.02 -13.12
C PHE A 477 -15.59 -29.59 -13.59
N VAL A 478 -15.36 -29.40 -14.89
CA VAL A 478 -15.03 -28.08 -15.44
C VAL A 478 -15.92 -27.80 -16.64
N ALA A 479 -16.60 -26.66 -16.61
CA ALA A 479 -17.30 -26.08 -17.74
C ALA A 479 -16.77 -24.66 -17.99
N ILE A 480 -16.28 -24.41 -19.20
CA ILE A 480 -15.81 -23.10 -19.63
C ILE A 480 -16.58 -22.64 -20.86
N GLY A 481 -16.85 -21.33 -20.93
CA GLY A 481 -17.44 -20.75 -22.13
C GLY A 481 -16.92 -19.35 -22.45
N ALA A 482 -17.00 -18.99 -23.72
CA ALA A 482 -16.60 -17.69 -24.23
C ALA A 482 -17.47 -17.29 -25.44
N LYS A 483 -17.38 -16.02 -25.87
CA LYS A 483 -18.13 -15.53 -27.03
C LYS A 483 -17.73 -16.21 -28.35
N ASP A 484 -16.45 -16.55 -28.50
CA ASP A 484 -15.82 -17.10 -29.69
C ASP A 484 -14.55 -17.91 -29.30
N GLN A 485 -13.99 -18.65 -30.25
CA GLN A 485 -12.78 -19.45 -30.06
C GLN A 485 -11.57 -18.62 -29.61
N ALA A 486 -11.42 -17.39 -30.12
CA ALA A 486 -10.29 -16.51 -29.78
C ALA A 486 -10.33 -16.02 -28.32
N SER A 487 -11.51 -16.06 -27.69
CA SER A 487 -11.74 -15.68 -26.30
C SER A 487 -11.76 -16.89 -25.35
N LEU A 488 -11.73 -18.11 -25.88
CA LEU A 488 -11.72 -19.36 -25.09
C LEU A 488 -10.28 -19.72 -24.69
N ILE A 489 -9.75 -18.99 -23.72
CA ILE A 489 -8.38 -19.21 -23.21
C ILE A 489 -8.27 -20.47 -22.35
N PHE A 490 -7.05 -21.03 -22.29
CA PHE A 490 -6.67 -22.17 -21.46
C PHE A 490 -7.39 -23.49 -21.74
N GLU A 491 -8.07 -23.66 -22.87
CA GLU A 491 -8.74 -24.91 -23.24
C GLU A 491 -7.79 -26.12 -23.16
N GLU A 492 -6.63 -26.04 -23.80
CA GLU A 492 -5.65 -27.14 -23.82
C GLU A 492 -5.10 -27.42 -22.41
N ARG A 493 -4.73 -26.37 -21.67
CA ARG A 493 -4.26 -26.46 -20.28
C ARG A 493 -5.27 -27.17 -19.39
N LEU A 494 -6.55 -26.80 -19.53
CA LEU A 494 -7.64 -27.36 -18.73
C LEU A 494 -7.96 -28.80 -19.11
N LYS A 495 -7.99 -29.14 -20.41
CA LYS A 495 -8.17 -30.53 -20.87
C LYS A 495 -7.02 -31.44 -20.43
N ASN A 496 -5.79 -30.93 -20.39
CA ASN A 496 -4.65 -31.69 -19.86
C ASN A 496 -4.80 -31.98 -18.36
N LEU A 497 -5.40 -31.06 -17.60
CA LEU A 497 -5.67 -31.25 -16.17
C LEU A 497 -6.92 -32.10 -15.91
N ILE A 498 -7.99 -31.88 -16.66
CA ILE A 498 -9.32 -32.51 -16.55
C ILE A 498 -9.79 -32.84 -17.97
N PRO A 499 -9.53 -34.06 -18.48
CA PRO A 499 -9.82 -34.45 -19.86
C PRO A 499 -11.27 -34.21 -20.30
N ASP A 500 -12.22 -34.35 -19.37
CA ASP A 500 -13.65 -34.17 -19.62
C ASP A 500 -14.12 -32.70 -19.46
N THR A 501 -13.21 -31.74 -19.58
CA THR A 501 -13.58 -30.30 -19.55
C THR A 501 -14.55 -29.98 -20.68
N LEU A 502 -15.73 -29.48 -20.31
CA LEU A 502 -16.76 -29.04 -21.24
C LEU A 502 -16.45 -27.62 -21.72
N CYS A 503 -16.37 -27.47 -23.04
CA CYS A 503 -16.15 -26.17 -23.68
C CYS A 503 -17.39 -25.75 -24.47
N THR A 504 -17.81 -24.50 -24.30
CA THR A 504 -18.90 -23.90 -25.07
C THR A 504 -18.47 -22.58 -25.70
N THR A 505 -19.05 -22.25 -26.85
CA THR A 505 -18.92 -20.93 -27.46
C THR A 505 -20.29 -20.41 -27.87
N ASP A 506 -20.54 -19.12 -27.68
CA ASP A 506 -21.84 -18.52 -28.00
C ASP A 506 -22.14 -18.62 -29.52
N ASP A 507 -21.10 -18.47 -30.35
CA ASP A 507 -21.19 -18.53 -31.81
C ASP A 507 -21.12 -19.95 -32.38
N GLY A 508 -20.57 -20.91 -31.62
CA GLY A 508 -20.34 -22.30 -32.03
C GLY A 508 -19.00 -22.55 -32.72
N SER A 509 -18.06 -21.59 -32.66
CA SER A 509 -16.73 -21.70 -33.27
C SER A 509 -15.88 -22.84 -32.65
N THR A 510 -16.10 -23.21 -31.39
CA THR A 510 -15.46 -24.35 -30.73
C THR A 510 -16.36 -24.95 -29.65
N GLY A 511 -16.31 -26.28 -29.46
CA GLY A 511 -17.12 -26.96 -28.47
C GLY A 511 -18.62 -26.93 -28.81
N ARG A 512 -19.49 -26.82 -27.80
CA ARG A 512 -20.95 -26.74 -28.01
C ARG A 512 -21.38 -25.30 -28.26
N LYS A 513 -22.27 -25.08 -29.23
CA LYS A 513 -22.92 -23.79 -29.47
C LYS A 513 -24.02 -23.54 -28.43
N CYS A 514 -23.65 -22.96 -27.30
CA CYS A 514 -24.56 -22.62 -26.21
C CYS A 514 -23.86 -21.72 -25.19
N TYR A 515 -24.63 -21.13 -24.29
CA TYR A 515 -24.02 -20.49 -23.12
C TYR A 515 -23.49 -21.55 -22.17
N VAL A 516 -22.41 -21.24 -21.44
CA VAL A 516 -21.85 -22.17 -20.43
C VAL A 516 -22.84 -22.51 -19.33
N THR A 517 -23.86 -21.67 -19.14
CA THR A 517 -24.94 -21.86 -18.16
C THR A 517 -25.92 -22.97 -18.52
N ASP A 518 -26.06 -23.29 -19.81
CA ASP A 518 -27.07 -24.20 -20.32
C ASP A 518 -26.86 -25.66 -19.85
N PRO A 519 -25.65 -26.24 -19.89
CA PRO A 519 -25.41 -27.62 -19.46
C PRO A 519 -25.32 -27.81 -17.93
N ILE A 520 -25.37 -26.74 -17.12
CA ILE A 520 -25.06 -26.82 -15.69
C ILE A 520 -26.07 -27.69 -14.93
N ASP A 521 -27.36 -27.59 -15.25
CA ASP A 521 -28.41 -28.35 -14.57
C ASP A 521 -28.23 -29.86 -14.75
N ASP A 522 -27.86 -30.29 -15.96
CA ASP A 522 -27.55 -31.69 -16.28
C ASP A 522 -26.28 -32.14 -15.56
N LEU A 523 -25.22 -31.32 -15.59
CA LEU A 523 -23.96 -31.62 -14.90
C LEU A 523 -24.14 -31.80 -13.40
N ILE A 524 -25.00 -30.99 -12.76
CA ILE A 524 -25.33 -31.11 -11.34
C ILE A 524 -25.94 -32.49 -11.05
N LYS A 525 -26.93 -32.90 -11.85
CA LYS A 525 -27.70 -34.13 -11.65
C LYS A 525 -26.87 -35.38 -11.95
N GLU A 526 -26.11 -35.36 -13.03
CA GLU A 526 -25.30 -36.50 -13.46
C GLU A 526 -24.14 -36.79 -12.49
N ASN A 527 -23.57 -35.75 -11.89
CA ASN A 527 -22.33 -35.84 -11.12
C ASN A 527 -22.50 -35.64 -9.61
N ASN A 528 -23.73 -35.44 -9.14
CA ASN A 528 -24.06 -35.18 -7.73
C ASN A 528 -23.21 -34.04 -7.14
N ILE A 529 -23.23 -32.87 -7.80
CA ILE A 529 -22.40 -31.71 -7.42
C ILE A 529 -22.83 -31.13 -6.07
N ASP A 530 -21.87 -30.92 -5.17
CA ASP A 530 -22.08 -30.34 -3.84
C ASP A 530 -21.82 -28.82 -3.80
N LEU A 531 -20.89 -28.36 -4.65
CA LEU A 531 -20.40 -26.99 -4.68
C LEU A 531 -20.09 -26.54 -6.10
N ILE A 532 -20.54 -25.34 -6.44
CA ILE A 532 -20.18 -24.64 -7.67
C ILE A 532 -19.24 -23.49 -7.35
N LEU A 533 -18.10 -23.42 -8.04
CA LEU A 533 -17.21 -22.27 -8.03
C LEU A 533 -17.38 -21.56 -9.37
N THR A 534 -17.66 -20.25 -9.38
CA THR A 534 -17.88 -19.52 -10.64
C THR A 534 -17.19 -18.17 -10.70
N CYS A 535 -16.68 -17.84 -11.89
CA CYS A 535 -16.10 -16.53 -12.20
C CYS A 535 -16.31 -16.22 -13.69
N GLY A 536 -16.70 -14.99 -14.00
CA GLY A 536 -16.94 -14.54 -15.38
C GLY A 536 -17.84 -13.30 -15.42
N PRO A 537 -18.49 -13.00 -16.55
CA PRO A 537 -19.47 -11.92 -16.62
C PRO A 537 -20.51 -12.03 -15.50
N GLU A 538 -20.82 -10.93 -14.82
CA GLU A 538 -21.66 -11.01 -13.61
C GLU A 538 -23.07 -11.50 -13.90
N ILE A 539 -23.60 -11.23 -15.09
CA ILE A 539 -24.86 -11.78 -15.58
C ILE A 539 -24.82 -13.31 -15.73
N MET A 540 -23.69 -13.87 -16.16
CA MET A 540 -23.48 -15.32 -16.22
C MET A 540 -23.48 -15.89 -14.80
N MET A 541 -22.68 -15.30 -13.89
CA MET A 541 -22.62 -15.77 -12.50
C MET A 541 -23.99 -15.68 -11.80
N LYS A 542 -24.79 -14.65 -12.10
CA LYS A 542 -26.17 -14.51 -11.60
C LYS A 542 -27.04 -15.68 -12.06
N ARG A 543 -26.92 -16.09 -13.33
CA ARG A 543 -27.64 -17.24 -13.86
C ARG A 543 -27.20 -18.56 -13.23
N VAL A 544 -25.90 -18.76 -13.03
CA VAL A 544 -25.36 -19.94 -12.32
C VAL A 544 -25.88 -19.98 -10.87
N PHE A 545 -25.94 -18.82 -10.21
CA PHE A 545 -26.51 -18.68 -8.86
C PHE A 545 -27.97 -19.12 -8.80
N GLU A 546 -28.82 -18.71 -9.74
CA GLU A 546 -30.22 -19.15 -9.81
C GLU A 546 -30.34 -20.67 -9.99
N ILE A 547 -29.52 -21.26 -10.89
CA ILE A 547 -29.50 -22.71 -11.13
C ILE A 547 -29.07 -23.46 -9.86
N ALA A 548 -28.03 -22.96 -9.17
CA ALA A 548 -27.55 -23.53 -7.92
C ALA A 548 -28.64 -23.50 -6.83
N GLN A 549 -29.37 -22.38 -6.70
CA GLN A 549 -30.47 -22.24 -5.75
C GLN A 549 -31.60 -23.23 -6.03
N ASN A 550 -32.01 -23.37 -7.29
CA ASN A 550 -33.07 -24.30 -7.69
C ASN A 550 -32.70 -25.76 -7.39
N ASN A 551 -31.43 -26.11 -7.56
CA ASN A 551 -30.91 -27.44 -7.26
C ASN A 551 -30.45 -27.61 -5.80
N LYS A 552 -30.54 -26.57 -4.97
CA LYS A 552 -30.08 -26.56 -3.57
C LYS A 552 -28.58 -26.91 -3.42
N VAL A 553 -27.77 -26.50 -4.38
CA VAL A 553 -26.31 -26.67 -4.41
C VAL A 553 -25.63 -25.42 -3.86
N LYS A 554 -24.55 -25.59 -3.08
CA LYS A 554 -23.78 -24.45 -2.58
C LYS A 554 -23.03 -23.78 -3.73
N LEU A 555 -22.84 -22.46 -3.65
CA LEU A 555 -22.09 -21.71 -4.64
C LEU A 555 -21.16 -20.69 -4.00
N GLN A 556 -20.00 -20.49 -4.63
CA GLN A 556 -19.15 -19.34 -4.43
C GLN A 556 -18.91 -18.63 -5.77
N ALA A 557 -19.00 -17.30 -5.78
CA ALA A 557 -18.71 -16.46 -6.95
C ALA A 557 -17.59 -15.48 -6.66
N SER A 558 -16.70 -15.28 -7.63
CA SER A 558 -15.67 -14.22 -7.58
C SER A 558 -16.19 -12.95 -8.24
N LEU A 559 -16.46 -11.91 -7.45
CA LEU A 559 -16.96 -10.62 -7.94
C LEU A 559 -15.83 -9.63 -8.22
N GLU A 560 -16.01 -8.80 -9.24
CA GLU A 560 -15.09 -7.70 -9.57
C GLU A 560 -15.75 -6.34 -9.31
N ARG A 561 -14.98 -5.38 -8.80
CA ARG A 561 -15.42 -3.99 -8.58
C ARG A 561 -14.23 -3.05 -8.84
N LYS A 562 -14.44 -1.74 -8.73
CA LYS A 562 -13.38 -0.72 -8.82
C LYS A 562 -12.47 -0.74 -7.57
N MET A 563 -11.55 -1.71 -7.51
CA MET A 563 -10.67 -1.97 -6.36
C MET A 563 -9.40 -1.10 -6.38
N LYS A 564 -9.53 0.17 -5.99
CA LYS A 564 -8.42 1.14 -6.02
C LYS A 564 -7.35 0.91 -4.98
N CYS A 565 -7.72 0.81 -3.70
CA CYS A 565 -6.72 0.72 -2.63
C CYS A 565 -6.22 -0.73 -2.39
N GLY A 566 -7.03 -1.75 -2.69
CA GLY A 566 -6.72 -3.16 -2.42
C GLY A 566 -6.90 -3.61 -0.96
N VAL A 567 -7.10 -2.68 -0.01
CA VAL A 567 -7.04 -2.96 1.44
C VAL A 567 -8.22 -2.46 2.26
N GLY A 568 -9.31 -2.04 1.61
CA GLY A 568 -10.49 -1.53 2.32
C GLY A 568 -10.23 -0.21 3.06
N LEU A 569 -9.48 0.71 2.45
CA LEU A 569 -9.27 2.07 2.99
C LEU A 569 -10.11 3.14 2.29
N CYS A 570 -10.33 3.01 0.99
CA CYS A 570 -11.01 4.04 0.20
C CYS A 570 -12.53 3.87 0.13
N GLY A 571 -13.06 2.65 0.30
CA GLY A 571 -14.49 2.37 0.13
C GLY A 571 -15.00 2.28 -1.33
N SER A 572 -14.17 2.50 -2.35
CA SER A 572 -14.61 2.52 -3.76
C SER A 572 -15.21 1.20 -4.28
N CYS A 573 -14.84 0.08 -3.67
CA CYS A 573 -15.31 -1.26 -4.06
C CYS A 573 -16.40 -1.80 -3.13
N CYS A 574 -17.02 -0.96 -2.31
CA CYS A 574 -18.03 -1.40 -1.38
C CYS A 574 -19.31 -1.88 -2.07
N ILE A 575 -19.90 -2.96 -1.53
CA ILE A 575 -21.18 -3.54 -1.96
C ILE A 575 -22.04 -3.93 -0.74
N GLY A 576 -23.22 -4.51 -0.99
CA GLY A 576 -24.19 -4.88 0.04
C GLY A 576 -25.26 -3.81 0.23
N GLU A 577 -26.28 -4.10 1.04
CA GLU A 577 -27.42 -3.19 1.27
C GLU A 577 -26.98 -1.80 1.77
N GLU A 578 -25.96 -1.77 2.64
CA GLU A 578 -25.41 -0.54 3.23
C GLU A 578 -24.12 -0.04 2.56
N ASN A 579 -23.65 -0.69 1.48
CA ASN A 579 -22.34 -0.42 0.88
C ASN A 579 -21.17 -0.42 1.90
N ASN A 580 -21.16 -1.41 2.78
CA ASN A 580 -20.16 -1.55 3.86
C ASN A 580 -19.20 -2.74 3.66
N ILE A 581 -19.39 -3.56 2.63
CA ILE A 581 -18.53 -4.73 2.34
C ILE A 581 -17.53 -4.36 1.25
N CYS A 582 -16.26 -4.18 1.60
CA CYS A 582 -15.18 -3.89 0.66
C CYS A 582 -14.76 -5.16 -0.10
N VAL A 583 -15.14 -5.27 -1.38
CA VAL A 583 -14.75 -6.43 -2.21
C VAL A 583 -13.23 -6.69 -2.23
N CYS A 584 -12.39 -5.64 -2.16
CA CYS A 584 -10.94 -5.81 -2.13
C CYS A 584 -10.37 -6.44 -0.84
N LYS A 585 -11.12 -6.40 0.28
CA LYS A 585 -10.71 -6.89 1.59
C LYS A 585 -11.50 -8.12 2.01
N GLU A 586 -12.83 -8.03 2.02
CA GLU A 586 -13.72 -9.14 2.41
C GLU A 586 -13.99 -10.12 1.25
N GLY A 587 -13.87 -9.67 0.00
CA GLY A 587 -14.01 -10.48 -1.22
C GLY A 587 -12.65 -10.87 -1.83
N PRO A 588 -12.56 -11.23 -3.12
CA PRO A 588 -13.62 -11.19 -4.12
C PRO A 588 -14.58 -12.38 -4.09
N ILE A 589 -14.28 -13.43 -3.33
CA ILE A 589 -15.09 -14.65 -3.27
C ILE A 589 -16.24 -14.48 -2.27
N PHE A 590 -17.47 -14.70 -2.73
CA PHE A 590 -18.68 -14.62 -1.90
C PHE A 590 -19.54 -15.86 -2.02
N THR A 591 -20.10 -16.29 -0.89
CA THR A 591 -20.98 -17.46 -0.78
C THR A 591 -22.41 -17.18 -1.24
N THR A 592 -23.19 -18.23 -1.48
CA THR A 592 -24.64 -18.13 -1.76
C THR A 592 -25.39 -17.23 -0.79
N GLU A 593 -25.12 -17.31 0.52
CA GLU A 593 -25.84 -16.52 1.52
C GLU A 593 -25.46 -15.04 1.48
N GLN A 594 -24.20 -14.72 1.22
CA GLN A 594 -23.75 -13.33 1.04
C GLN A 594 -24.32 -12.73 -0.25
N LEU A 595 -24.28 -13.47 -1.37
CA LEU A 595 -24.78 -12.98 -2.65
C LEU A 595 -26.28 -12.64 -2.62
N LYS A 596 -27.07 -13.28 -1.75
CA LYS A 596 -28.50 -12.95 -1.56
C LYS A 596 -28.71 -11.54 -0.99
N THR A 597 -27.76 -11.05 -0.19
CA THR A 597 -27.85 -9.72 0.45
C THR A 597 -27.26 -8.61 -0.40
N PHE A 598 -26.80 -8.91 -1.62
CA PHE A 598 -26.17 -7.93 -2.50
C PHE A 598 -27.14 -7.48 -3.59
N PRO A 599 -27.86 -6.35 -3.42
CA PRO A 599 -28.80 -5.87 -4.42
C PRO A 599 -28.12 -5.51 -5.76
N GLN A 600 -26.82 -5.24 -5.74
CA GLN A 600 -26.00 -4.93 -6.92
C GLN A 600 -25.57 -6.19 -7.70
N PHE A 601 -25.77 -7.40 -7.17
CA PHE A 601 -25.27 -8.62 -7.82
C PHE A 601 -26.04 -8.96 -9.10
N GLY A 602 -25.33 -8.93 -10.23
CA GLY A 602 -25.87 -9.19 -11.57
C GLY A 602 -26.09 -7.94 -12.42
N SER A 603 -25.86 -6.74 -11.89
CA SER A 603 -26.08 -5.48 -12.61
C SER A 603 -24.81 -4.68 -12.88
N TYR A 604 -23.66 -5.10 -12.36
CA TYR A 604 -22.39 -4.40 -12.56
C TYR A 604 -21.90 -4.51 -14.01
N GLN A 605 -21.47 -3.37 -14.56
CA GLN A 605 -20.81 -3.26 -15.87
C GLN A 605 -19.51 -2.47 -15.67
N LYS A 606 -18.45 -2.92 -16.34
CA LYS A 606 -17.10 -2.32 -16.25
C LYS A 606 -17.03 -0.97 -16.95
#